data_AF-A0A4Q0P474-F1
#
_entry.id   AF-A0A4Q0P474-F1
#
_cell.length_a   1.000
_cell.length_b   1.000
_cell.length_c   1.000
_cell.angle_alpha   90.00
_cell.angle_beta   90.00
_cell.angle_gamma   90.00
#
_symmetry.space_group_name_H-M   'P 1'
#
loop_
_entity.id
_entity.type
_entity.pdbx_description
1 polymer ?
#
loop_
_entity_poly.entity_id
_entity_poly.type
_entity_poly.pdbx_seq_one_letter_code
_entity_poly.pdbx_strand_id
1 'polypeptide(L)'
;MLALLIFSSVVTLAQQTPSENNAGIYHQRGNSPEGGTNYILFPDHQFVIAFFGGMLQGVWKQEGDQINFTTTAEPHYICYGRYVAELKGTQIRFKKPL
;
A
#
# COMPACT_ATOMS: atom_id res chain seq x y z
N MET A 1 49.58 35.69 36.65
CA MET A 1 49.45 34.58 35.68
C MET A 1 48.08 33.96 35.91
N LEU A 2 47.09 34.32 35.09
CA LEU A 2 45.69 33.95 35.27
C LEU A 2 45.35 32.85 34.25
N ALA A 3 45.08 31.64 34.71
CA ALA A 3 44.75 30.51 33.84
C ALA A 3 43.25 30.57 33.48
N LEU A 4 42.96 30.71 32.19
CA LEU A 4 41.61 30.74 31.62
C LEU A 4 41.19 29.29 31.29
N LEU A 5 40.33 28.69 32.13
CA LEU A 5 39.73 27.39 31.87
C LEU A 5 38.58 27.54 30.87
N ILE A 6 38.81 27.12 29.62
CA ILE A 6 37.78 27.03 28.59
C ILE A 6 37.00 25.73 28.83
N PHE A 7 35.83 25.84 29.43
CA PHE A 7 34.84 24.75 29.49
C PHE A 7 34.24 24.57 28.09
N SER A 8 34.74 23.59 27.34
CA SER A 8 34.12 23.14 26.10
C SER A 8 32.85 22.35 26.41
N SER A 9 31.70 23.04 26.37
CA SER A 9 30.39 22.41 26.36
C SER A 9 30.24 21.62 25.05
N VAL A 10 30.42 20.30 25.15
CA VAL A 10 30.05 19.37 24.08
C VAL A 10 28.52 19.39 24.00
N VAL A 11 27.99 20.17 23.06
CA VAL A 11 26.58 20.13 22.69
C VAL A 11 26.38 18.86 21.85
N THR A 12 26.02 17.76 22.50
CA THR A 12 25.48 16.59 21.81
C THR A 12 24.08 16.93 21.28
N LEU A 13 24.02 17.43 20.05
CA LEU A 13 22.80 17.44 19.25
C LEU A 13 22.45 15.98 18.93
N ALA A 14 21.66 15.34 19.81
CA ALA A 14 20.94 14.14 19.44
C ALA A 14 19.90 14.53 18.38
N GLN A 15 20.25 14.43 17.10
CA GLN A 15 19.25 14.41 16.03
C GLN A 15 18.34 13.22 16.30
N GLN A 16 17.12 13.49 16.78
CA GLN A 16 16.05 12.51 16.74
C GLN A 16 15.86 12.17 15.27
N THR A 17 16.22 10.95 14.87
CA THR A 17 15.85 10.43 13.56
C THR A 17 14.33 10.51 13.51
N PRO A 18 13.73 11.26 12.56
CA PRO A 18 12.29 11.26 12.43
C PRO A 18 11.86 9.81 12.30
N SER A 19 10.93 9.35 13.13
CA SER A 19 10.30 8.07 12.84
C SER A 19 9.54 8.28 11.53
N GLU A 20 10.11 7.81 10.43
CA GLU A 20 9.49 7.81 9.10
C GLU A 20 8.34 6.79 9.11
N ASN A 21 7.30 7.08 9.86
CA ASN A 21 6.09 6.29 9.81
C ASN A 21 5.30 6.75 8.59
N ASN A 22 5.61 6.15 7.44
CA ASN A 22 4.87 6.35 6.18
C ASN A 22 3.46 5.71 6.20
N ALA A 23 2.97 5.28 7.37
CA ALA A 23 1.57 4.93 7.55
C ALA A 23 0.68 6.16 7.31
N GLY A 24 -0.39 5.96 6.54
CA GLY A 24 -1.26 7.05 6.12
C GLY A 24 -2.19 6.64 4.99
N ILE A 25 -3.01 7.60 4.57
CA ILE A 25 -3.93 7.45 3.44
C ILE A 25 -3.51 8.40 2.32
N TYR A 26 -3.18 7.83 1.16
CA TYR A 26 -2.74 8.57 -0.02
C TYR A 26 -3.74 8.38 -1.14
N HIS A 27 -4.05 9.47 -1.84
CA HIS A 27 -5.05 9.48 -2.91
C HIS A 27 -4.37 9.83 -4.22
N GLN A 28 -4.38 8.89 -5.16
CA GLN A 28 -3.98 9.13 -6.54
C GLN A 28 -5.23 9.42 -7.37
N ARG A 29 -5.39 10.66 -7.83
CA ARG A 29 -6.47 11.00 -8.76
C ARG A 29 -6.19 10.38 -10.13
N GLY A 30 -7.19 9.70 -10.69
CA GLY A 30 -7.21 9.30 -12.10
C GLY A 30 -8.04 10.27 -12.93
N ASN A 31 -7.73 10.34 -14.23
CA ASN A 31 -8.47 11.14 -15.22
C ASN A 31 -9.47 10.30 -16.04
N SER A 32 -9.56 8.99 -15.77
CA SER A 32 -10.51 8.08 -16.42
C SER A 32 -11.83 8.01 -15.63
N PRO A 33 -12.94 7.57 -16.26
CA PRO A 33 -14.22 7.36 -15.58
C PRO A 33 -14.16 6.37 -14.41
N GLU A 34 -13.15 5.49 -14.43
CA GLU A 34 -12.82 4.52 -13.39
C GLU A 34 -12.37 5.20 -12.09
N GLY A 35 -12.01 6.49 -12.14
CA GLY A 35 -11.63 7.25 -10.96
C GLY A 35 -10.17 7.03 -10.56
N GLY A 36 -9.88 7.20 -9.27
CA GLY A 36 -8.54 7.15 -8.71
C GLY A 36 -8.26 5.91 -7.86
N THR A 37 -7.05 5.85 -7.32
CA THR A 37 -6.59 4.78 -6.44
C THR A 37 -6.33 5.34 -5.05
N ASN A 38 -6.83 4.65 -4.03
CA ASN A 38 -6.55 4.96 -2.63
C ASN A 38 -5.53 3.96 -2.08
N TYR A 39 -4.48 4.46 -1.46
CA TYR A 39 -3.45 3.68 -0.78
C TYR A 39 -3.58 3.91 0.71
N ILE A 40 -3.75 2.83 1.47
CA ILE A 40 -3.92 2.86 2.92
C ILE A 40 -2.78 2.03 3.50
N LEU A 41 -1.85 2.69 4.20
CA LEU A 41 -0.69 2.06 4.83
C LEU A 41 -0.92 2.08 6.34
N PHE A 42 -0.96 0.91 6.96
CA PHE A 42 -1.16 0.77 8.39
C PHE A 42 0.19 0.74 9.14
N PRO A 43 0.26 1.21 10.40
CA PRO A 43 1.48 1.19 11.22
C PRO A 43 2.05 -0.21 11.49
N ASP A 44 1.24 -1.26 11.30
CA ASP A 44 1.63 -2.67 11.47
C ASP A 44 2.21 -3.29 10.20
N HIS A 45 2.58 -2.46 9.22
CA HIS A 45 3.12 -2.87 7.91
C HIS A 45 2.13 -3.59 7.00
N GLN A 46 0.82 -3.54 7.30
CA GLN A 46 -0.21 -3.97 6.36
C GLN A 46 -0.61 -2.84 5.42
N PHE A 47 -1.11 -3.16 4.23
CA PHE A 47 -1.68 -2.18 3.31
C PHE A 47 -2.99 -2.64 2.71
N VAL A 48 -3.78 -1.66 2.26
CA VAL A 48 -4.89 -1.84 1.33
C VAL A 48 -4.75 -0.83 0.19
N ILE A 49 -4.87 -1.29 -1.06
CA ILE A 49 -4.98 -0.45 -2.25
C ILE A 49 -6.37 -0.67 -2.83
N ALA A 50 -7.22 0.36 -2.80
CA ALA A 50 -8.58 0.31 -3.33
C ALA A 50 -8.68 1.08 -4.66
N PHE A 51 -9.32 0.48 -5.64
CA PHE A 51 -9.52 1.05 -6.98
C PHE A 51 -10.85 0.55 -7.56
N PHE A 52 -11.23 1.08 -8.72
CA PHE A 52 -12.45 0.65 -9.38
C PHE A 52 -12.35 -0.81 -9.82
N GLY A 53 -13.28 -1.65 -9.33
CA GLY A 53 -13.30 -3.08 -9.64
C GLY A 53 -12.60 -3.98 -8.61
N GLY A 54 -12.02 -3.43 -7.54
CA GLY A 54 -11.52 -4.28 -6.45
C GLY A 54 -10.62 -3.59 -5.43
N MET A 55 -9.95 -4.43 -4.64
CA MET A 55 -8.92 -4.02 -3.70
C MET A 55 -7.78 -5.05 -3.68
N LEU A 56 -6.57 -4.58 -3.40
CA LEU A 56 -5.42 -5.41 -3.07
C LEU A 56 -5.08 -5.20 -1.60
N GLN A 57 -4.63 -6.27 -0.95
CA GLN A 57 -4.13 -6.23 0.42
C GLN A 57 -2.82 -7.01 0.54
N GLY A 58 -2.04 -6.68 1.55
CA GLY A 58 -0.80 -7.39 1.83
C GLY A 58 0.08 -6.63 2.81
N VAL A 59 1.39 -6.77 2.66
CA VAL A 59 2.38 -6.10 3.51
C VAL A 59 3.21 -5.10 2.73
N TRP A 60 3.59 -4.01 3.37
CA TRP A 60 4.46 -2.99 2.80
C TRP A 60 5.77 -2.89 3.60
N LYS A 61 6.84 -2.53 2.91
CA LYS A 61 8.15 -2.28 3.51
C LYS A 61 8.82 -1.11 2.82
N GLN A 62 9.40 -0.22 3.61
CA GLN A 62 10.20 0.88 3.08
C GLN A 62 11.66 0.45 2.91
N GLU A 63 12.23 0.79 1.75
CA GLU A 63 13.63 0.57 1.41
C GLU A 63 14.19 1.86 0.79
N GLY A 64 14.82 2.69 1.62
CA GLY A 64 15.21 4.05 1.23
C GLY A 64 13.99 4.91 0.94
N ASP A 65 13.96 5.55 -0.23
CA ASP A 65 12.88 6.42 -0.69
C ASP A 65 11.71 5.66 -1.35
N GLN A 66 11.75 4.33 -1.35
CA GLN A 66 10.75 3.49 -2.00
C GLN A 66 9.92 2.70 -1.00
N ILE A 67 8.63 2.57 -1.30
CA ILE A 67 7.71 1.69 -0.58
C ILE A 67 7.41 0.50 -1.49
N ASN A 68 7.81 -0.69 -1.03
CA ASN A 68 7.59 -1.95 -1.72
C ASN A 68 6.33 -2.65 -1.16
N PHE A 69 5.40 -3.00 -2.04
CA PHE A 69 4.17 -3.71 -1.69
C PHE A 69 4.28 -5.20 -2.07
N THR A 70 4.01 -6.08 -1.12
CA THR A 70 3.90 -7.53 -1.33
C THR A 70 2.46 -7.95 -1.12
N THR A 71 1.75 -8.29 -2.20
CA THR A 71 0.35 -8.72 -2.12
C THR A 71 0.25 -10.13 -1.56
N THR A 72 -0.74 -10.35 -0.70
CA THR A 72 -1.13 -11.70 -0.31
C THR A 72 -2.14 -12.19 -1.35
N ALA A 73 -1.73 -13.17 -2.17
CA ALA A 73 -2.63 -13.80 -3.13
C ALA A 73 -3.54 -14.79 -2.40
N GLU A 74 -4.60 -14.30 -1.76
CA GLU A 74 -5.70 -15.17 -1.35
C GLU A 74 -6.68 -15.32 -2.54
N PRO A 75 -6.83 -16.52 -3.12
CA PRO A 75 -7.80 -16.71 -4.19
C PRO A 75 -9.22 -16.62 -3.59
N HIS A 76 -9.88 -15.48 -3.77
CA HIS A 76 -11.25 -15.27 -3.28
C HIS A 76 -12.34 -15.95 -4.11
N TYR A 77 -12.02 -16.43 -5.32
CA TYR A 77 -13.03 -16.94 -6.25
C TYR A 77 -12.58 -18.23 -6.94
N ILE A 78 -13.23 -19.34 -6.60
CA ILE A 78 -13.25 -20.53 -7.43
C ILE A 78 -14.41 -20.35 -8.42
N CYS A 79 -14.10 -20.15 -9.70
CA CYS A 79 -15.11 -20.04 -10.74
C CYS A 79 -15.70 -21.43 -11.02
N TYR A 80 -16.87 -21.72 -10.46
CA TYR A 80 -17.64 -22.93 -10.81
C TYR A 80 -18.50 -22.64 -12.05
N GLY A 81 -17.99 -23.00 -13.22
CA GLY A 81 -18.79 -23.02 -14.45
C GLY A 81 -19.57 -24.33 -14.58
N ARG A 82 -20.80 -24.28 -15.11
CA ARG A 82 -21.46 -25.50 -15.64
C ARG A 82 -20.74 -25.89 -16.92
N TYR A 83 -20.19 -27.10 -16.99
CA TYR A 83 -19.66 -27.63 -18.23
C TYR A 83 -20.77 -27.73 -19.28
N VAL A 84 -20.56 -27.10 -20.44
CA VAL A 84 -21.45 -27.18 -21.60
C VAL A 84 -20.60 -27.67 -22.76
N ALA A 85 -20.83 -28.91 -23.19
CA ALA A 85 -19.99 -29.61 -24.17
C ALA A 85 -19.87 -28.87 -25.52
N GLU A 86 -20.87 -28.07 -25.88
CA GLU A 86 -20.94 -27.32 -27.13
C GLU A 86 -20.25 -25.95 -27.07
N LEU A 87 -19.85 -25.48 -25.87
CA LEU A 87 -19.22 -24.17 -25.70
C LEU A 87 -17.72 -24.27 -26.00
N LYS A 88 -17.30 -23.66 -27.11
CA LYS A 88 -15.88 -23.45 -27.40
C LYS A 88 -15.37 -22.25 -26.60
N GLY A 89 -14.61 -22.51 -25.54
CA GLY A 89 -13.98 -21.49 -24.70
C GLY A 89 -14.80 -21.08 -23.47
N THR A 90 -14.32 -20.04 -22.77
CA THR A 90 -14.92 -19.57 -21.51
C THR A 90 -15.88 -18.41 -21.79
N GLN A 91 -17.15 -18.53 -21.38
CA GLN A 91 -18.12 -17.43 -21.46
C GLN A 91 -18.71 -17.12 -20.09
N ILE A 92 -18.51 -15.90 -19.62
CA ILE A 92 -19.14 -15.36 -18.40
C ILE A 92 -20.30 -14.47 -18.84
N ARG A 93 -21.53 -14.75 -18.37
CA ARG A 93 -22.71 -13.92 -18.62
C ARG A 93 -23.27 -13.40 -17.30
N PHE A 94 -23.38 -12.08 -17.17
CA PHE A 94 -24.09 -11.45 -16.06
C PHE A 94 -25.54 -11.20 -16.48
N LYS A 95 -26.49 -11.58 -15.62
CA LYS A 95 -27.91 -11.30 -15.82
C LYS A 95 -28.22 -9.97 -15.13
N LYS A 96 -28.71 -8.98 -15.87
CA LYS A 96 -29.19 -7.71 -15.29
C LYS A 96 -30.43 -8.02 -14.42
N PRO A 97 -30.54 -7.50 -13.19
CA PRO A 97 -31.80 -7.55 -12.45
C PRO A 97 -32.86 -6.73 -13.19
N LEU A 98 -34.08 -7.29 -13.28
CA LEU A 98 -35.26 -6.68 -13.90
C LEU A 98 -35.69 -5.41 -13.14
#